data_AF-A0A183H7W0-F1
#
_entry.id   AF-A0A183H7W0-F1
#
_cell.length_a   1.000
_cell.length_b   1.000
_cell.length_c   1.000
_cell.angle_alpha   90.00
_cell.angle_beta   90.00
_cell.angle_gamma   90.00
#
_symmetry.space_group_name_H-M   'P 1'
#
loop_
_entity.id
_entity.type
_entity.pdbx_description
1 polymer ?
#
loop_
_entity_poly.entity_id
_entity_poly.type
_entity_poly.pdbx_seq_one_letter_code
_entity_poly.pdbx_strand_id
1 'polypeptide(L)'
;MDVRISQRTYVRLLHVCTNTWIHTTDPIEKRNLYHFSKNEKGWVKVVSENFKIDKETFALLPVRPDEVRDLDFANDACKALHGFVKLIESGQIVSKEPMNITIQLLTECIYFVTNQSNHLTDPIKIVDFKPPRDRQKLLREQGVLDQIFALLRVPFLPRNGNDPEPLLSSPRKLSEQGNEIFKRIFHLCYSLLRYSQVGYRKNQEYLAEKFGQIQEQIGFDLLAEDTMTAVLHNNPKLLEKYVKNPHVERFVELVRENKAGRFLDYLADLCVCRGEANKKIQELICSCVLSETNRDIFINTIINDKKF
;
A
#
# COMPACT_ATOMS: atom_id res chain seq x y z
N MET A 1 -19.19 -34.95 -34.96
CA MET A 1 -18.87 -33.52 -35.17
C MET A 1 -18.83 -32.89 -33.81
N ASP A 2 -17.65 -32.50 -33.33
CA ASP A 2 -17.55 -31.77 -32.07
C ASP A 2 -18.12 -30.36 -32.25
N VAL A 3 -19.31 -30.14 -31.72
CA VAL A 3 -19.94 -28.83 -31.69
C VAL A 3 -19.13 -27.96 -30.73
N ARG A 4 -18.38 -27.01 -31.28
CA ARG A 4 -17.65 -26.04 -30.47
C ARG A 4 -18.66 -25.16 -29.72
N ILE A 5 -18.48 -25.05 -28.40
CA ILE A 5 -19.31 -24.17 -27.57
C ILE A 5 -19.01 -22.71 -27.94
N SER A 6 -20.05 -21.92 -28.19
CA SER A 6 -19.91 -20.49 -28.51
C SER A 6 -19.37 -19.70 -27.31
N GLN A 7 -18.63 -18.63 -27.59
CA GLN A 7 -18.24 -17.66 -26.57
C GLN A 7 -19.51 -16.98 -26.01
N ARG A 8 -19.54 -16.72 -24.68
CA ARG A 8 -20.67 -16.07 -23.99
C ARG A 8 -21.96 -16.89 -23.99
N THR A 9 -21.85 -18.13 -23.51
CA THR A 9 -22.98 -19.07 -23.44
C THR A 9 -23.41 -19.30 -21.99
N TYR A 10 -24.72 -19.48 -21.78
CA TYR A 10 -25.27 -19.92 -20.50
C TYR A 10 -25.27 -21.44 -20.43
N VAL A 11 -24.62 -21.98 -19.40
CA VAL A 11 -24.43 -23.41 -19.20
C VAL A 11 -24.92 -23.84 -17.82
N ARG A 12 -25.07 -25.15 -17.66
CA ARG A 12 -25.27 -25.79 -16.36
C ARG A 12 -24.15 -26.79 -16.15
N LEU A 13 -23.77 -27.00 -14.90
CA LEU A 13 -22.67 -27.88 -14.54
C LEU A 13 -23.25 -29.16 -13.94
N LEU A 14 -22.97 -30.29 -14.59
CA LEU A 14 -23.29 -31.63 -14.12
C LEU A 14 -21.99 -32.30 -13.66
N HIS A 15 -21.94 -32.73 -12.41
CA HIS A 15 -20.86 -33.54 -11.90
C HIS A 15 -21.08 -35.01 -12.28
N VAL A 16 -20.27 -35.51 -13.23
CA VAL A 16 -20.48 -36.82 -13.87
C VAL A 16 -20.40 -37.99 -12.90
N CYS A 17 -19.47 -37.96 -11.93
CA CYS A 17 -19.24 -39.08 -11.02
C CYS A 17 -20.41 -39.31 -10.04
N THR A 18 -20.97 -38.24 -9.48
CA THR A 18 -22.10 -38.35 -8.54
C THR A 18 -23.46 -38.13 -9.21
N ASN A 19 -23.48 -37.81 -10.51
CA ASN A 19 -24.68 -37.47 -11.27
C ASN A 19 -25.52 -36.34 -10.62
N THR A 20 -24.84 -35.31 -10.12
CA THR A 20 -25.47 -34.18 -9.42
C THR A 20 -25.28 -32.87 -10.18
N TRP A 21 -26.25 -31.97 -10.07
CA TRP A 21 -26.26 -30.66 -10.69
C TRP A 21 -25.85 -29.58 -9.70
N ILE A 22 -24.94 -28.71 -10.15
CA ILE A 22 -24.45 -27.58 -9.36
C ILE A 22 -25.46 -26.43 -9.44
N HIS A 23 -25.81 -25.87 -8.29
CA HIS A 23 -26.69 -24.70 -8.18
C HIS A 23 -26.34 -23.84 -6.96
N THR A 24 -26.81 -22.59 -6.96
CA THR A 24 -26.58 -21.64 -5.86
C THR A 24 -27.59 -21.83 -4.75
N THR A 25 -27.20 -21.48 -3.53
CA THR A 25 -28.10 -21.49 -2.37
C THR A 25 -28.61 -20.09 -2.06
N ASP A 26 -29.75 -19.98 -1.37
CA ASP A 26 -30.33 -18.69 -1.03
C ASP A 26 -29.39 -17.92 -0.07
N PRO A 27 -28.88 -16.74 -0.45
CA PRO A 27 -27.99 -15.93 0.39
C PRO A 27 -28.66 -15.38 1.65
N ILE A 28 -30.00 -15.36 1.73
CA ILE A 28 -30.75 -14.86 2.88
C ILE A 28 -30.68 -15.85 4.05
N GLU A 29 -30.56 -17.15 3.75
CA GLU A 29 -30.50 -18.18 4.78
C GLU A 29 -29.10 -18.27 5.41
N LYS A 30 -28.98 -17.98 6.72
CA LYS A 30 -27.70 -17.99 7.44
C LYS A 30 -26.93 -19.32 7.35
N ARG A 31 -27.64 -20.46 7.25
CA ARG A 31 -27.02 -21.79 7.09
C ARG A 31 -26.23 -21.95 5.78
N ASN A 32 -26.63 -21.20 4.76
CA ASN A 32 -26.04 -21.21 3.43
C ASN A 32 -24.83 -20.28 3.30
N LEU A 33 -24.57 -19.48 4.34
CA LEU A 33 -23.41 -18.62 4.39
C LEU A 33 -22.24 -19.30 5.11
N TYR A 34 -21.06 -19.17 4.53
CA TYR A 34 -19.79 -19.52 5.16
C TYR A 34 -19.07 -18.23 5.61
N HIS A 35 -18.46 -18.26 6.80
CA HIS A 35 -17.75 -17.11 7.33
C HIS A 35 -16.31 -17.51 7.70
N PHE A 36 -15.32 -16.94 7.03
CA PHE A 36 -13.91 -16.96 7.40
C PHE A 36 -13.63 -16.08 8.64
N SER A 37 -14.43 -15.03 8.87
CA SER A 37 -14.29 -14.15 10.03
C SER A 37 -15.63 -13.60 10.54
N LYS A 38 -15.68 -13.10 11.78
CA LYS A 38 -16.91 -12.56 12.40
C LYS A 38 -17.41 -11.24 11.78
N ASN A 39 -16.59 -10.57 10.97
CA ASN A 39 -16.85 -9.20 10.50
C ASN A 39 -17.18 -9.11 9.00
N GLU A 40 -17.26 -10.23 8.28
CA GLU A 40 -17.63 -10.23 6.86
C GLU A 40 -19.12 -10.51 6.63
N LYS A 41 -19.62 -10.19 5.42
CA LYS A 41 -21.03 -10.37 5.04
C LYS A 41 -21.43 -11.84 4.80
N GLY A 42 -20.46 -12.77 4.84
CA GLY A 42 -20.65 -14.18 4.54
C GLY A 42 -20.51 -14.51 3.05
N TRP A 43 -19.98 -15.69 2.76
CA TRP A 43 -19.80 -16.25 1.43
C TRP A 43 -20.93 -17.24 1.13
N VAL A 44 -21.61 -17.08 0.01
CA VAL A 44 -22.72 -17.97 -0.39
C VAL A 44 -22.15 -19.31 -0.83
N LYS A 45 -22.64 -20.40 -0.23
CA LYS A 45 -22.26 -21.75 -0.63
C LYS A 45 -22.90 -22.12 -1.96
N VAL A 46 -22.14 -22.85 -2.77
CA VAL A 46 -22.63 -23.54 -3.96
C VAL A 46 -22.76 -25.01 -3.61
N VAL A 47 -23.86 -25.65 -4.00
CA VAL A 47 -24.18 -27.05 -3.67
C VAL A 47 -24.33 -27.89 -4.93
N SER A 48 -24.30 -29.20 -4.77
CA SER A 48 -24.50 -30.18 -5.83
C SER A 48 -25.55 -31.19 -5.38
N GLU A 49 -26.67 -31.29 -6.09
CA GLU A 49 -27.79 -32.16 -5.71
C GLU A 49 -28.35 -32.95 -6.90
N ASN A 50 -29.17 -33.96 -6.63
CA ASN A 50 -29.62 -34.93 -7.63
C ASN A 50 -30.67 -34.37 -8.62
N PHE A 51 -31.24 -33.18 -8.36
CA PHE A 51 -32.24 -32.57 -9.22
C PHE A 51 -31.69 -31.35 -9.95
N LYS A 52 -32.21 -31.13 -11.16
CA LYS A 52 -31.80 -30.05 -12.05
C LYS A 52 -32.70 -28.83 -11.85
N ILE A 53 -32.11 -27.66 -11.64
CA ILE A 53 -32.83 -26.37 -11.57
C ILE A 53 -32.68 -25.66 -12.91
N ASP A 54 -33.75 -25.65 -13.72
CA ASP A 54 -33.71 -25.05 -15.06
C ASP A 54 -33.63 -23.52 -15.04
N LYS A 55 -34.04 -22.86 -13.96
CA LYS A 55 -33.96 -21.39 -13.85
C LYS A 55 -32.54 -20.88 -13.56
N GLU A 56 -31.64 -21.74 -13.09
CA GLU A 56 -30.27 -21.36 -12.80
C GLU A 56 -29.31 -21.76 -13.92
N THR A 57 -28.44 -20.82 -14.28
CA THR A 57 -27.43 -21.00 -15.32
C THR A 57 -26.19 -20.18 -15.00
N PHE A 58 -25.02 -20.74 -15.29
CA PHE A 58 -23.74 -20.04 -15.22
C PHE A 58 -23.43 -19.42 -16.58
N ALA A 59 -22.92 -18.20 -16.60
CA ALA A 59 -22.45 -17.58 -17.83
C ALA A 59 -20.95 -17.89 -18.04
N LEU A 60 -20.61 -18.49 -19.18
CA LEU A 60 -19.21 -18.62 -19.61
C LEU A 60 -18.77 -17.35 -20.31
N LEU A 61 -18.03 -16.51 -19.60
CA LEU A 61 -17.51 -15.24 -20.14
C LEU A 61 -16.03 -15.39 -20.51
N PRO A 62 -15.63 -15.12 -21.76
CA PRO A 62 -14.22 -15.11 -22.13
C PRO A 62 -13.53 -13.92 -21.47
N VAL A 63 -12.36 -14.18 -20.89
CA VAL A 63 -11.47 -13.17 -20.33
C VAL A 63 -10.46 -12.74 -21.40
N ARG A 64 -10.12 -11.45 -21.45
CA ARG A 64 -9.14 -10.95 -22.42
C ARG A 64 -7.74 -11.46 -22.05
N PRO A 65 -6.88 -11.81 -23.02
CA PRO A 65 -5.50 -12.23 -22.73
C PRO A 65 -4.71 -11.18 -21.94
N ASP A 66 -5.00 -9.89 -22.12
CA ASP A 66 -4.36 -8.79 -21.39
C ASP A 66 -4.64 -8.84 -19.88
N GLU A 67 -5.87 -9.20 -19.49
CA GLU A 67 -6.26 -9.32 -18.07
C GLU A 67 -5.56 -10.52 -17.41
N VAL A 68 -5.39 -11.62 -18.16
CA VAL A 68 -4.64 -12.79 -17.69
C VAL A 68 -3.17 -12.43 -17.49
N ARG A 69 -2.56 -11.74 -18.46
CA ARG A 69 -1.17 -11.28 -18.35
C ARG A 69 -0.96 -10.33 -17.17
N ASP A 70 -1.87 -9.38 -16.97
CA ASP A 70 -1.81 -8.44 -15.84
C ASP A 70 -1.93 -9.20 -14.49
N LEU A 71 -2.78 -10.23 -14.41
CA LEU A 71 -2.92 -11.08 -13.23
C LEU A 71 -1.68 -11.93 -12.96
N ASP A 72 -1.14 -12.57 -14.00
CA ASP A 72 0.08 -13.39 -13.91
C ASP A 72 1.26 -12.53 -13.45
N PHE A 73 1.41 -11.34 -14.03
CA PHE A 73 2.42 -10.36 -13.62
C PHE A 73 2.33 -10.04 -12.12
N ALA A 74 1.14 -9.71 -11.62
CA ALA A 74 0.95 -9.37 -10.21
C ALA A 74 1.27 -10.56 -9.27
N ASN A 75 0.89 -11.77 -9.67
CA ASN A 75 1.18 -12.99 -8.92
C ASN A 75 2.67 -13.31 -8.86
N ASP A 76 3.37 -13.22 -9.99
CA ASP A 76 4.79 -13.51 -10.07
C ASP A 76 5.62 -12.42 -9.39
N ALA A 77 5.21 -11.15 -9.50
CA ALA A 77 5.80 -10.07 -8.73
C ALA A 77 5.66 -10.30 -7.22
N CYS A 78 4.47 -10.70 -6.74
CA CYS A 78 4.26 -11.02 -5.34
C CYS A 78 5.18 -12.15 -4.86
N LYS A 79 5.27 -13.26 -5.61
CA LYS A 79 6.15 -14.39 -5.27
C LYS A 79 7.62 -14.00 -5.25
N ALA A 80 8.08 -13.22 -6.23
CA ALA A 80 9.47 -12.77 -6.32
C ALA A 80 9.84 -11.83 -5.17
N LEU A 81 8.99 -10.84 -4.86
CA LEU A 81 9.20 -9.95 -3.71
C LEU A 81 9.20 -10.72 -2.40
N HIS A 82 8.27 -11.67 -2.24
CA HIS A 82 8.22 -12.55 -1.07
C HIS A 82 9.49 -13.39 -0.91
N GLY A 83 10.03 -13.92 -2.02
CA GLY A 83 11.31 -14.63 -2.03
C GLY A 83 12.45 -13.77 -1.55
N PHE A 84 12.51 -12.50 -1.99
CA PHE A 84 13.53 -11.56 -1.54
C PHE A 84 13.38 -11.17 -0.06
N VAL A 85 12.15 -10.97 0.42
CA VAL A 85 11.86 -10.75 1.85
C VAL A 85 12.39 -11.93 2.68
N LYS A 86 12.06 -13.17 2.27
CA LYS A 86 12.54 -14.39 2.95
C LYS A 86 14.06 -14.52 2.94
N LEU A 87 14.72 -14.09 1.86
CA LEU A 87 16.18 -14.06 1.80
C LEU A 87 16.75 -13.14 2.89
N ILE A 88 16.17 -11.96 3.10
CA ILE A 88 16.58 -11.03 4.16
C ILE A 88 16.32 -11.64 5.53
N GLU A 89 15.17 -12.28 5.74
CA GLU A 89 14.82 -12.96 7.00
C GLU A 89 15.75 -14.13 7.31
N SER A 90 16.34 -14.78 6.31
CA SER A 90 17.15 -15.99 6.49
C SER A 90 18.52 -15.76 7.15
N GLY A 91 18.94 -14.49 7.32
CA GLY A 91 20.27 -14.17 7.86
C GLY A 91 21.41 -14.31 6.83
N GLN A 92 21.13 -14.79 5.61
CA GLN A 92 22.14 -14.91 4.56
C GLN A 92 22.63 -13.54 4.07
N ILE A 93 23.86 -13.51 3.55
CA ILE A 93 24.43 -12.29 2.95
C ILE A 93 23.65 -11.95 1.69
N VAL A 94 23.03 -10.76 1.69
CA VAL A 94 22.32 -10.24 0.52
C VAL A 94 23.33 -9.58 -0.42
N SER A 95 23.62 -10.22 -1.55
CA SER A 95 24.50 -9.66 -2.58
C SER A 95 23.80 -8.58 -3.41
N LYS A 96 24.56 -7.83 -4.23
CA LYS A 96 24.01 -6.75 -5.08
C LYS A 96 23.05 -7.25 -6.16
N GLU A 97 23.19 -8.49 -6.61
CA GLU A 97 22.42 -9.04 -7.71
C GLU A 97 20.92 -9.22 -7.35
N PRO A 98 20.52 -9.91 -6.26
CA PRO A 98 19.13 -9.94 -5.79
C PRO A 98 18.52 -8.56 -5.53
N MET A 99 19.32 -7.62 -5.03
CA MET A 99 18.87 -6.24 -4.83
C MET A 99 18.54 -5.54 -6.16
N ASN A 100 19.41 -5.68 -7.17
CA ASN A 100 19.19 -5.10 -8.50
C ASN A 100 17.99 -5.72 -9.21
N ILE A 101 17.79 -7.03 -9.09
CA ILE A 101 16.59 -7.73 -9.59
C ILE A 101 15.33 -7.15 -8.91
N THR A 102 15.38 -6.92 -7.61
CA THR A 102 14.27 -6.31 -6.86
C THR A 102 13.99 -4.88 -7.31
N ILE A 103 15.04 -4.07 -7.55
CA ILE A 103 14.90 -2.72 -8.11
C ILE A 103 14.20 -2.74 -9.47
N GLN A 104 14.60 -3.65 -10.35
CA GLN A 104 13.99 -3.81 -11.67
C GLN A 104 12.52 -4.21 -11.53
N LEU A 105 12.20 -5.19 -10.68
CA LEU A 105 10.82 -5.63 -10.45
C LEU A 105 9.94 -4.52 -9.87
N LEU A 106 10.42 -3.75 -8.90
CA LEU A 106 9.69 -2.61 -8.34
C LEU A 106 9.45 -1.52 -9.38
N THR A 107 10.43 -1.29 -10.27
CA THR A 107 10.31 -0.37 -11.40
C THR A 107 9.22 -0.83 -12.37
N GLU A 108 9.19 -2.11 -12.73
CA GLU A 108 8.12 -2.68 -13.56
C GLU A 108 6.75 -2.60 -12.87
N CYS A 109 6.66 -2.84 -11.56
CA CYS A 109 5.41 -2.65 -10.80
C CYS A 109 4.90 -1.21 -10.84
N ILE A 110 5.82 -0.22 -10.80
CA ILE A 110 5.48 1.19 -10.94
C ILE A 110 4.93 1.47 -12.34
N TYR A 111 5.62 1.02 -13.39
CA TYR A 111 5.15 1.22 -14.76
C TYR A 111 3.83 0.50 -15.04
N PHE A 112 3.65 -0.69 -14.48
CA PHE A 112 2.41 -1.45 -14.52
C PHE A 112 1.24 -0.66 -13.96
N VAL A 113 1.35 -0.16 -12.71
CA VAL A 113 0.25 0.56 -12.04
C VAL A 113 0.00 1.95 -12.62
N THR A 114 1.06 2.64 -13.06
CA THR A 114 0.95 3.96 -13.67
C THR A 114 0.56 3.91 -15.15
N ASN A 115 0.58 2.72 -15.75
CA ASN A 115 0.34 2.47 -17.17
C ASN A 115 1.23 3.34 -18.08
N GLN A 116 2.50 3.47 -17.72
CA GLN A 116 3.47 4.24 -18.49
C GLN A 116 3.95 3.45 -19.70
N SER A 117 3.97 4.09 -20.86
CA SER A 117 4.56 3.54 -22.09
C SER A 117 6.04 3.93 -22.25
N ASN A 118 6.49 4.99 -21.56
CA ASN A 118 7.86 5.48 -21.64
C ASN A 118 8.69 5.04 -20.43
N HIS A 119 9.38 3.91 -20.60
CA HIS A 119 10.27 3.32 -19.59
C HIS A 119 11.57 4.08 -19.35
N LEU A 120 11.81 5.21 -20.05
CA LEU A 120 12.95 6.11 -19.81
C LEU A 120 12.68 7.13 -18.70
N THR A 121 11.43 7.27 -18.27
CA THR A 121 11.04 8.20 -17.20
C THR A 121 11.50 7.65 -15.85
N ASP A 122 12.09 8.48 -14.98
CA ASP A 122 12.43 8.03 -13.63
C ASP A 122 11.17 7.55 -12.89
N PRO A 123 11.09 6.26 -12.47
CA PRO A 123 9.89 5.71 -11.86
C PRO A 123 9.44 6.47 -10.59
N ILE A 124 10.36 7.16 -9.91
CA ILE A 124 10.05 7.91 -8.67
C ILE A 124 9.33 9.24 -8.97
N LYS A 125 9.51 9.81 -10.17
CA LYS A 125 9.12 11.20 -10.51
C LYS A 125 8.06 11.28 -11.62
N ILE A 126 7.17 10.30 -11.68
CA ILE A 126 6.06 10.28 -12.63
C ILE A 126 4.98 11.25 -12.14
N VAL A 127 4.70 12.29 -12.91
CA VAL A 127 3.71 13.33 -12.59
C VAL A 127 2.38 13.13 -13.33
N ASP A 128 2.43 12.82 -14.63
CA ASP A 128 1.25 12.65 -15.47
C ASP A 128 0.92 11.17 -15.67
N PHE A 129 0.01 10.65 -14.84
CA PHE A 129 -0.44 9.27 -14.96
C PHE A 129 -1.92 9.12 -14.60
N LYS A 130 -2.55 8.11 -15.18
CA LYS A 130 -3.93 7.72 -14.87
C LYS A 130 -3.95 6.21 -14.59
N PRO A 131 -3.85 5.81 -13.31
CA PRO A 131 -3.65 4.42 -12.98
C PRO A 131 -4.93 3.60 -13.28
N PRO A 132 -4.84 2.49 -14.04
CA PRO A 132 -5.98 1.61 -14.27
C PRO A 132 -6.43 0.97 -12.95
N ARG A 133 -7.73 1.08 -12.65
CA ARG A 133 -8.29 0.56 -11.39
C ARG A 133 -8.09 -0.94 -11.21
N ASP A 134 -8.15 -1.71 -12.30
CA ASP A 134 -7.96 -3.16 -12.25
C ASP A 134 -6.52 -3.52 -11.88
N ARG A 135 -5.53 -2.81 -12.42
CA ARG A 135 -4.11 -3.00 -12.05
C ARG A 135 -3.83 -2.60 -10.60
N GLN A 136 -4.36 -1.46 -10.16
CA GLN A 136 -4.30 -1.07 -8.75
C GLN A 136 -4.95 -2.10 -7.83
N LYS A 137 -6.08 -2.70 -8.27
CA LYS A 137 -6.77 -3.78 -7.55
C LYS A 137 -5.91 -5.04 -7.53
N LEU A 138 -5.30 -5.44 -8.63
CA LEU A 138 -4.44 -6.62 -8.72
C LEU A 138 -3.26 -6.53 -7.75
N LEU A 139 -2.57 -5.39 -7.68
CA LEU A 139 -1.46 -5.22 -6.72
C LEU A 139 -1.90 -5.39 -5.25
N ARG A 140 -3.11 -4.95 -4.90
CA ARG A 140 -3.67 -5.15 -3.56
C ARG A 140 -4.10 -6.61 -3.35
N GLU A 141 -4.97 -7.13 -4.20
CA GLU A 141 -5.63 -8.42 -4.01
C GLU A 141 -4.67 -9.62 -4.20
N GLN A 142 -3.61 -9.47 -5.01
CA GLN A 142 -2.58 -10.52 -5.15
C GLN A 142 -1.46 -10.38 -4.10
N GLY A 143 -1.58 -9.46 -3.14
CA GLY A 143 -0.64 -9.33 -2.02
C GLY A 143 0.69 -8.65 -2.34
N VAL A 144 0.83 -8.00 -3.51
CA VAL A 144 2.06 -7.25 -3.84
C VAL A 144 2.29 -6.14 -2.81
N LEU A 145 1.25 -5.37 -2.46
CA LEU A 145 1.38 -4.28 -1.49
C LEU A 145 1.77 -4.78 -0.09
N ASP A 146 1.33 -5.98 0.32
CA ASP A 146 1.78 -6.60 1.57
C ASP A 146 3.29 -6.86 1.54
N GLN A 147 3.83 -7.35 0.42
CA GLN A 147 5.27 -7.56 0.27
C GLN A 147 6.04 -6.23 0.24
N ILE A 148 5.45 -5.15 -0.28
CA ILE A 148 6.07 -3.81 -0.21
C ILE A 148 6.22 -3.35 1.23
N PHE A 149 5.17 -3.48 2.05
CA PHE A 149 5.27 -3.18 3.49
C PHE A 149 6.26 -4.10 4.20
N ALA A 150 6.30 -5.38 3.84
CA ALA A 150 7.30 -6.31 4.37
C ALA A 150 8.72 -5.86 4.03
N LEU A 151 9.00 -5.46 2.78
CA LEU A 151 10.31 -4.95 2.37
C LEU A 151 10.72 -3.66 3.11
N LEU A 152 9.76 -2.80 3.42
CA LEU A 152 10.02 -1.60 4.20
C LEU A 152 10.33 -1.93 5.67
N ARG A 153 9.86 -3.06 6.22
CA ARG A 153 9.96 -3.37 7.65
C ARG A 153 11.04 -4.40 7.99
N VAL A 154 11.07 -5.51 7.26
CA VAL A 154 11.89 -6.69 7.53
C VAL A 154 13.39 -6.40 7.63
N PRO A 155 13.99 -5.49 6.84
CA PRO A 155 15.41 -5.15 7.00
C PRO A 155 15.80 -4.65 8.39
N PHE A 156 14.86 -4.12 9.17
CA PHE A 156 15.07 -3.60 10.52
C PHE A 156 14.69 -4.57 11.64
N LEU A 157 14.19 -5.75 11.30
CA LEU A 157 13.81 -6.77 12.27
C LEU A 157 14.96 -7.75 12.52
N PRO A 158 14.98 -8.43 13.68
CA PRO A 158 15.90 -9.52 13.94
C PRO A 158 15.81 -10.59 12.85
N ARG A 159 16.96 -11.07 12.37
CA ARG A 159 17.03 -12.12 11.34
C ARG A 159 17.00 -13.50 11.98
N ASN A 160 16.53 -14.48 11.22
CA ASN A 160 16.56 -15.88 11.63
C ASN A 160 17.97 -16.46 11.38
N GLY A 161 18.39 -17.43 12.20
CA GLY A 161 19.66 -18.14 12.02
C GLY A 161 20.74 -17.76 13.03
N ASN A 162 22.00 -17.95 12.67
CA ASN A 162 23.15 -17.79 13.58
C ASN A 162 23.52 -16.32 13.86
N ASP A 163 22.98 -15.38 13.09
CA ASP A 163 23.18 -13.94 13.27
C ASP A 163 21.80 -13.26 13.45
N PRO A 164 21.38 -13.01 14.71
CA PRO A 164 20.08 -12.41 14.99
C PRO A 164 20.05 -10.90 14.76
N GLU A 165 21.17 -10.26 14.39
CA GLU A 165 21.20 -8.82 14.19
C GLU A 165 20.38 -8.42 12.95
N PRO A 166 19.65 -7.29 13.01
CA PRO A 166 18.93 -6.78 11.85
C PRO A 166 19.91 -6.39 10.74
N LEU A 167 19.48 -6.49 9.49
CA LEU A 167 20.29 -6.08 8.34
C LEU A 167 20.64 -4.59 8.40
N LEU A 168 19.69 -3.77 8.88
CA LEU A 168 19.85 -2.35 9.14
C LEU A 168 19.39 -2.06 10.56
N SER A 169 20.24 -1.47 11.39
CA SER A 169 19.88 -1.18 12.79
C SER A 169 18.85 -0.05 12.93
N SER A 170 18.79 0.87 11.96
CA SER A 170 17.79 1.93 11.91
C SER A 170 17.68 2.52 10.50
N PRO A 171 16.58 3.21 10.16
CA PRO A 171 16.47 3.92 8.89
C PRO A 171 17.58 4.95 8.62
N ARG A 172 18.23 5.49 9.67
CA ARG A 172 19.38 6.40 9.54
C ARG A 172 20.54 5.77 8.76
N LYS A 173 20.71 4.45 8.87
CA LYS A 173 21.76 3.69 8.16
C LYS A 173 21.61 3.73 6.64
N LEU A 174 20.41 3.97 6.12
CA LEU A 174 20.18 4.09 4.67
C LEU A 174 20.88 5.30 4.05
N SER A 175 21.20 6.33 4.85
CA SER A 175 21.94 7.51 4.42
C SER A 175 23.47 7.35 4.52
N GLU A 176 23.96 6.21 5.00
CA GLU A 176 25.40 5.94 5.09
C GLU A 176 25.96 5.42 3.76
N GLN A 177 27.22 5.77 3.49
CA GLN A 177 27.94 5.32 2.30
C GLN A 177 27.97 3.79 2.24
N GLY A 178 27.39 3.22 1.18
CA GLY A 178 27.29 1.78 0.96
C GLY A 178 25.87 1.24 0.86
N ASN A 179 24.88 1.96 1.42
CA ASN A 179 23.47 1.53 1.46
C ASN A 179 22.59 2.15 0.37
N GLU A 180 23.18 2.82 -0.63
CA GLU A 180 22.47 3.51 -1.71
C GLU A 180 21.48 2.62 -2.48
N ILE A 181 21.83 1.34 -2.67
CA ILE A 181 20.97 0.38 -3.37
C ILE A 181 19.70 0.10 -2.55
N PHE A 182 19.85 -0.09 -1.24
CA PHE A 182 18.70 -0.24 -0.34
C PHE A 182 17.87 1.05 -0.24
N LYS A 183 18.53 2.22 -0.18
CA LYS A 183 17.82 3.51 -0.22
C LYS A 183 16.97 3.63 -1.48
N ARG A 184 17.51 3.24 -2.64
CA ARG A 184 16.76 3.19 -3.91
C ARG A 184 15.58 2.23 -3.87
N ILE A 185 15.75 1.03 -3.30
CA ILE A 185 14.64 0.07 -3.11
C ILE A 185 13.51 0.73 -2.30
N PHE A 186 13.84 1.41 -1.20
CA PHE A 186 12.87 2.08 -0.34
C PHE A 186 12.13 3.21 -1.06
N HIS A 187 12.83 4.04 -1.83
CA HIS A 187 12.18 5.07 -2.64
C HIS A 187 11.18 4.49 -3.65
N LEU A 188 11.53 3.36 -4.28
CA LEU A 188 10.63 2.68 -5.22
C LEU A 188 9.43 2.08 -4.50
N CYS A 189 9.62 1.48 -3.32
CA CYS A 189 8.53 1.00 -2.48
C CYS A 189 7.54 2.11 -2.13
N TYR A 190 8.00 3.25 -1.60
CA TYR A 190 7.14 4.38 -1.28
C TYR A 190 6.47 5.00 -2.51
N SER A 191 7.19 5.08 -3.64
CA SER A 191 6.60 5.54 -4.91
C SER A 191 5.48 4.63 -5.38
N LEU A 192 5.68 3.30 -5.33
CA LEU A 192 4.67 2.32 -5.69
C LEU A 192 3.43 2.42 -4.80
N LEU A 193 3.61 2.56 -3.47
CA LEU A 193 2.52 2.81 -2.53
C LEU A 193 1.75 4.09 -2.92
N ARG A 194 2.45 5.20 -3.16
CA ARG A 194 1.85 6.48 -3.55
C ARG A 194 1.02 6.36 -4.84
N TYR A 195 1.56 5.73 -5.89
CA TYR A 195 0.84 5.57 -7.15
C TYR A 195 -0.34 4.60 -7.05
N SER A 196 -0.20 3.54 -6.25
CA SER A 196 -1.24 2.52 -6.07
C SER A 196 -2.52 3.07 -5.45
N GLN A 197 -2.46 4.12 -4.63
CA GLN A 197 -3.62 4.67 -3.94
C GLN A 197 -4.33 5.81 -4.69
N VAL A 198 -3.66 6.46 -5.66
CA VAL A 198 -4.20 7.64 -6.35
C VAL A 198 -5.59 7.37 -6.95
N GLY A 199 -6.58 8.16 -6.53
CA GLY A 199 -7.95 8.08 -7.02
C GLY A 199 -8.70 6.79 -6.65
N TYR A 200 -8.14 5.96 -5.75
CA TYR A 200 -8.73 4.68 -5.37
C TYR A 200 -8.88 4.48 -3.87
N ARG A 201 -10.09 4.79 -3.38
CA ARG A 201 -10.45 4.76 -1.96
C ARG A 201 -10.11 3.46 -1.23
N LYS A 202 -10.32 2.29 -1.86
CA LYS A 202 -10.01 0.99 -1.25
C LYS A 202 -8.51 0.81 -0.98
N ASN A 203 -7.65 1.25 -1.89
CA ASN A 203 -6.20 1.22 -1.67
C ASN A 203 -5.78 2.25 -0.61
N GLN A 204 -6.40 3.42 -0.60
CA GLN A 204 -6.16 4.43 0.44
C GLN A 204 -6.49 3.89 1.85
N GLU A 205 -7.63 3.21 2.03
CA GLU A 205 -8.00 2.59 3.31
C GLU A 205 -7.02 1.48 3.70
N TYR A 206 -6.66 0.62 2.75
CA TYR A 206 -5.71 -0.46 2.97
C TYR A 206 -4.32 0.05 3.40
N LEU A 207 -3.77 1.09 2.74
CA LEU A 207 -2.51 1.71 3.14
C LEU A 207 -2.62 2.36 4.53
N ALA A 208 -3.74 3.02 4.83
CA ALA A 208 -3.95 3.68 6.11
C ALA A 208 -4.00 2.70 7.29
N GLU A 209 -4.34 1.42 7.08
CA GLU A 209 -4.23 0.41 8.14
C GLU A 209 -2.79 0.15 8.58
N LYS A 210 -1.80 0.44 7.73
CA LYS A 210 -0.37 0.30 8.01
C LYS A 210 0.30 1.65 8.34
N PHE A 211 -0.48 2.67 8.69
CA PHE A 211 0.00 4.05 8.88
C PHE A 211 1.19 4.17 9.85
N GLY A 212 1.17 3.42 10.96
CA GLY A 212 2.28 3.43 11.93
C GLY A 212 3.63 3.03 11.32
N GLN A 213 3.64 2.08 10.35
CA GLN A 213 4.88 1.66 9.69
C GLN A 213 5.46 2.76 8.79
N ILE A 214 4.60 3.55 8.15
CA ILE A 214 5.02 4.71 7.33
C ILE A 214 5.60 5.79 8.25
N GLN A 215 4.96 6.04 9.40
CA GLN A 215 5.39 7.06 10.36
C GLN A 215 6.80 6.82 10.91
N GLU A 216 7.13 5.57 11.23
CA GLU A 216 8.45 5.19 11.77
C GLU A 216 9.61 5.56 10.83
N GLN A 217 9.33 5.82 9.55
CA GLN A 217 10.33 6.07 8.51
C GLN A 217 10.31 7.52 7.97
N ILE A 218 9.53 8.41 8.59
CA ILE A 218 9.53 9.84 8.29
C ILE A 218 10.83 10.48 8.80
N GLY A 219 11.42 11.35 7.99
CA GLY A 219 12.63 12.10 8.29
C GLY A 219 13.92 11.50 7.73
N PHE A 220 13.85 10.36 7.04
CA PHE A 220 15.03 9.66 6.52
C PHE A 220 15.21 9.80 5.02
N ASP A 221 14.53 10.77 4.40
CA ASP A 221 14.62 11.05 2.95
C ASP A 221 14.22 9.81 2.12
N LEU A 222 13.08 9.19 2.45
CA LEU A 222 12.57 7.96 1.83
C LEU A 222 11.26 8.15 1.06
N LEU A 223 10.71 9.38 1.01
CA LEU A 223 9.37 9.69 0.47
C LEU A 223 8.22 9.15 1.32
N ALA A 224 8.49 8.85 2.59
CA ALA A 224 7.48 8.40 3.54
C ALA A 224 6.45 9.51 3.81
N GLU A 225 6.91 10.77 3.85
CA GLU A 225 6.10 11.96 4.09
C GLU A 225 5.13 12.24 2.95
N ASP A 226 5.61 12.18 1.71
CA ASP A 226 4.79 12.31 0.49
C ASP A 226 3.73 11.21 0.40
N THR A 227 4.10 9.99 0.79
CA THR A 227 3.17 8.85 0.80
C THR A 227 2.12 9.05 1.90
N MET A 228 2.54 9.50 3.08
CA MET A 228 1.66 9.75 4.21
C MET A 228 0.62 10.83 3.89
N THR A 229 1.06 11.98 3.37
CA THR A 229 0.15 13.05 2.96
C THR A 229 -0.77 12.59 1.84
N ALA A 230 -0.27 11.88 0.83
CA ALA A 230 -1.10 11.37 -0.26
C ALA A 230 -2.17 10.38 0.22
N VAL A 231 -1.89 9.54 1.22
CA VAL A 231 -2.86 8.60 1.82
C VAL A 231 -3.90 9.32 2.67
N LEU A 232 -3.54 10.40 3.36
CA LEU A 232 -4.46 11.13 4.23
C LEU A 232 -5.23 12.26 3.52
N HIS A 233 -4.73 12.70 2.36
CA HIS A 233 -5.31 13.80 1.60
C HIS A 233 -6.78 13.53 1.24
N ASN A 234 -7.60 14.56 1.40
CA ASN A 234 -9.04 14.54 1.11
C ASN A 234 -9.85 13.44 1.82
N ASN A 235 -9.33 12.91 2.95
CA ASN A 235 -10.02 11.93 3.77
C ASN A 235 -10.14 12.30 5.26
N PRO A 236 -11.21 13.01 5.68
CA PRO A 236 -11.33 13.47 7.06
C PRO A 236 -11.46 12.31 8.05
N LYS A 237 -12.10 11.21 7.63
CA LYS A 237 -12.28 10.01 8.47
C LYS A 237 -10.95 9.31 8.75
N LEU A 238 -10.07 9.18 7.74
CA LEU A 238 -8.75 8.60 7.95
C LEU A 238 -7.86 9.53 8.78
N LEU A 239 -7.87 10.83 8.47
CA LEU A 239 -7.16 11.85 9.25
C LEU A 239 -7.48 11.74 10.74
N GLU A 240 -8.76 11.81 11.11
CA GLU A 240 -9.17 11.74 12.51
C GLU A 240 -8.92 10.39 13.17
N LYS A 241 -8.94 9.30 12.39
CA LYS A 241 -8.71 7.95 12.91
C LYS A 241 -7.23 7.72 13.22
N TYR A 242 -6.35 8.09 12.31
CA TYR A 242 -4.93 7.70 12.37
C TYR A 242 -4.03 8.82 12.90
N VAL A 243 -4.32 10.11 12.66
CA VAL A 243 -3.50 11.20 13.20
C VAL A 243 -3.83 11.44 14.68
N LYS A 244 -2.80 11.36 15.52
CA LYS A 244 -2.83 11.49 17.01
C LYS A 244 -1.59 12.24 17.50
N ASN A 245 -1.56 12.62 18.78
CA ASN A 245 -0.43 13.36 19.39
C ASN A 245 0.96 12.81 19.03
N PRO A 246 1.26 11.50 19.15
CA PRO A 246 2.60 11.00 18.84
C PRO A 246 3.03 11.23 17.39
N HIS A 247 2.06 11.34 16.46
CA HIS A 247 2.34 11.62 15.06
C HIS A 247 2.78 13.08 14.88
N VAL A 248 2.09 14.02 15.52
CA VAL A 248 2.43 15.45 15.46
C VAL A 248 3.75 15.72 16.17
N GLU A 249 3.97 15.10 17.33
CA GLU A 249 5.23 15.18 18.09
C GLU A 249 6.42 14.74 17.24
N ARG A 250 6.26 13.65 16.47
CA ARG A 250 7.31 13.18 15.56
C ARG A 250 7.66 14.22 14.49
N PHE A 251 6.68 14.92 13.92
CA PHE A 251 6.96 16.00 12.97
C PHE A 251 7.70 17.18 13.63
N VAL A 252 7.33 17.52 14.86
CA VAL A 252 8.02 18.56 15.64
C VAL A 252 9.47 18.19 15.92
N GLU A 253 9.74 16.94 16.31
CA GLU A 253 11.10 16.42 16.47
C GLU A 253 11.91 16.53 15.17
N LEU A 254 11.29 16.22 14.03
CA LEU A 254 11.98 16.29 12.74
C LEU A 254 12.33 17.72 12.32
N VAL A 255 11.47 18.70 12.63
CA VAL A 255 11.79 20.12 12.47
C VAL A 255 12.98 20.49 13.35
N ARG A 256 13.02 20.02 14.60
CA ARG A 256 14.12 20.26 15.53
C ARG A 256 15.44 19.64 15.08
N GLU A 257 15.41 18.39 14.61
CA GLU A 257 16.60 17.65 14.16
C GLU A 257 17.17 18.20 12.84
N ASN A 258 16.30 18.50 11.86
CA ASN A 258 16.72 18.84 10.50
C ASN A 258 16.71 20.34 10.20
N LYS A 259 16.10 21.16 11.07
CA LYS A 259 15.90 22.61 10.88
C LYS A 259 15.27 22.96 9.52
N ALA A 260 14.36 22.12 9.04
CA ALA A 260 13.74 22.24 7.72
C ALA A 260 12.23 22.52 7.85
N GLY A 261 11.78 23.63 7.25
CA GLY A 261 10.38 24.07 7.27
C GLY A 261 9.40 23.12 6.56
N ARG A 262 9.88 22.30 5.62
CA ARG A 262 9.06 21.36 4.84
C ARG A 262 8.23 20.40 5.69
N PHE A 263 8.70 20.07 6.90
CA PHE A 263 7.97 19.19 7.81
C PHE A 263 6.72 19.86 8.40
N LEU A 264 6.72 21.20 8.51
CA LEU A 264 5.56 22.00 8.89
C LEU A 264 4.57 22.12 7.72
N ASP A 265 5.04 22.13 6.47
CA ASP A 265 4.16 22.13 5.29
C ASP A 265 3.26 20.88 5.29
N TYR A 266 3.81 19.71 5.65
CA TYR A 266 3.01 18.50 5.82
C TYR A 266 1.96 18.63 6.92
N LEU A 267 2.28 19.25 8.06
CA LEU A 267 1.28 19.51 9.11
C LEU A 267 0.20 20.49 8.61
N ALA A 268 0.57 21.49 7.82
CA ALA A 268 -0.37 22.42 7.22
C ALA A 268 -1.32 21.71 6.22
N ASP A 269 -0.81 20.77 5.42
CA ASP A 269 -1.63 19.96 4.51
C ASP A 269 -2.66 19.09 5.26
N LEU A 270 -2.34 18.62 6.46
CA LEU A 270 -3.28 17.85 7.30
C LEU A 270 -4.41 18.72 7.88
N CYS A 271 -4.21 20.03 7.99
CA CYS A 271 -5.20 20.98 8.52
C CYS A 271 -6.37 21.23 7.56
N VAL A 272 -6.21 20.95 6.27
CA VAL A 272 -7.22 21.19 5.22
C VAL A 272 -7.60 19.87 4.57
N CYS A 273 -8.90 19.63 4.46
CA CYS A 273 -9.44 18.45 3.81
C CYS A 273 -10.57 18.85 2.87
N ARG A 274 -10.45 18.55 1.57
CA ARG A 274 -11.46 18.90 0.55
C ARG A 274 -11.78 20.40 0.48
N GLY A 275 -10.79 21.25 0.74
CA GLY A 275 -10.96 22.70 0.79
C GLY A 275 -11.62 23.22 2.07
N GLU A 276 -11.91 22.36 3.04
CA GLU A 276 -12.48 22.74 4.34
C GLU A 276 -11.48 22.49 5.48
N ALA A 277 -11.56 23.33 6.52
CA ALA A 277 -10.74 23.21 7.72
C ALA A 277 -11.17 22.01 8.58
N ASN A 278 -10.23 21.12 8.94
CA ASN A 278 -10.48 20.07 9.91
C ASN A 278 -10.18 20.57 11.33
N LYS A 279 -11.20 21.11 12.02
CA LYS A 279 -11.07 21.72 13.35
C LYS A 279 -10.37 20.83 14.37
N LYS A 280 -10.67 19.53 14.38
CA LYS A 280 -10.12 18.59 15.35
C LYS A 280 -8.63 18.33 15.12
N ILE A 281 -8.21 18.22 13.86
CA ILE A 281 -6.79 18.09 13.50
C ILE A 281 -6.05 19.40 13.74
N GLN A 282 -6.66 20.54 13.44
CA GLN A 282 -6.09 21.85 13.75
C GLN A 282 -5.86 22.04 15.24
N GLU A 283 -6.83 21.71 16.08
CA GLU A 283 -6.70 21.77 17.54
C GLU A 283 -5.57 20.86 18.04
N LEU A 284 -5.50 19.62 17.54
CA LEU A 284 -4.42 18.68 17.83
C LEU A 284 -3.04 19.24 17.46
N ILE A 285 -2.90 19.78 16.25
CA ILE A 285 -1.63 20.33 15.77
C ILE A 285 -1.26 21.59 16.55
N CYS A 286 -2.20 22.53 16.75
CA CYS A 286 -1.95 23.76 17.48
C CYS A 286 -1.54 23.50 18.93
N SER A 287 -2.27 22.63 19.64
CA SER A 287 -1.96 22.29 21.04
C SER A 287 -0.57 21.66 21.21
N CYS A 288 -0.14 20.82 20.26
CA CYS A 288 1.17 20.20 20.30
C CYS A 288 2.29 21.17 19.85
N VAL A 289 2.14 21.79 18.67
CA VAL A 289 3.19 22.63 18.06
C VAL A 289 3.39 23.92 18.86
N LEU A 290 2.31 24.58 19.30
CA LEU A 290 2.39 25.86 20.04
C LEU A 290 2.69 25.69 21.53
N SER A 291 2.87 24.45 22.00
CA SER A 291 3.24 24.16 23.39
C SER A 291 4.51 24.90 23.79
N GLU A 292 4.58 25.35 25.04
CA GLU A 292 5.78 26.01 25.60
C GLU A 292 7.03 25.14 25.48
N THR A 293 6.86 23.81 25.54
CA THR A 293 7.93 22.82 25.39
C THR A 293 8.59 22.82 24.02
N ASN A 294 7.90 23.32 23.00
CA ASN A 294 8.35 23.32 21.61
C ASN A 294 8.74 24.72 21.11
N ARG A 295 8.82 25.71 21.99
CA ARG A 295 9.19 27.11 21.64
C ARG A 295 10.57 27.24 21.01
N ASP A 296 11.43 26.24 21.21
CA ASP A 296 12.78 26.18 20.65
C ASP A 296 12.81 26.12 19.12
N ILE A 297 11.75 25.62 18.47
CA ILE A 297 11.66 25.55 17.00
C ILE A 297 11.11 26.84 16.36
N PHE A 298 10.68 27.82 17.16
CA PHE A 298 10.04 29.05 16.67
C PHE A 298 11.06 30.16 16.42
N ILE A 299 10.77 30.97 15.42
CA ILE A 299 11.48 32.23 15.19
C ILE A 299 10.83 33.31 16.05
N ASN A 300 11.57 33.83 17.02
CA ASN A 300 11.13 34.97 17.83
C ASN A 300 11.44 36.28 17.12
N THR A 301 10.44 37.15 17.02
CA THR A 301 10.60 38.51 16.48
C THR A 301 10.27 39.50 17.59
N ILE A 302 11.20 40.43 17.86
CA ILE A 302 11.01 41.53 18.81
C ILE A 302 11.08 42.87 18.07
N ILE A 303 10.21 43.80 18.44
CA ILE A 303 10.28 45.17 17.95
C ILE A 303 11.34 45.90 18.77
N ASN A 304 12.43 46.30 18.12
CA ASN A 304 13.49 47.07 18.76
C ASN A 304 13.33 48.53 18.36
N ASP A 305 12.86 49.37 19.29
CA ASP A 305 12.85 50.81 19.11
C ASP A 305 14.31 51.29 19.06
N LYS A 306 14.83 51.50 17.85
CA LYS A 306 16.09 52.22 17.64
C LYS A 306 15.88 53.65 18.15
N LYS A 307 16.23 53.89 19.41
CA LYS A 307 16.51 55.25 19.89
C LYS A 307 17.75 55.73 19.14
N PHE A 308 17.53 56.61 18.16
CA PHE A 308 18.57 57.42 17.51
C PHE A 308 19.10 58.46 18.49
#